data_AF-A0A8T2NFT3-F1
#
_entry.id   AF-A0A8T2NFT3-F1
#
_cell.length_a   1.000
_cell.length_b   1.000
_cell.length_c   1.000
_cell.angle_alpha   90.00
_cell.angle_beta   90.00
_cell.angle_gamma   90.00
#
_symmetry.space_group_name_H-M   'P 1'
#
loop_
_entity.id
_entity.type
_entity.pdbx_description
1 polymer ?
#
loop_
_entity_poly.entity_id
_entity_poly.type
_entity_poly.pdbx_seq_one_letter_code
_entity_poly.pdbx_strand_id
1 'polypeptide(L)'
;MQGGKKESLMSPSVNESKMELNIIRDVYCKPRPRNSKELAGLFFLCFSIVVSTGGLLYCWMAFTLKYDPSLSIIVAVVWVAILAPALVLVHPFRCAFTIIIPSLGTKQGRKILLSVALTMLVASCIPSMVNNIKVVGEMIKCSTVVTAEEIVRSQTMVKSALSDMRETLKSVPQLLDISSQLHLQNSADIKELKRKLKEASDELVEDIDSKQNIVESTTDDTKKVIAMVFILALFGGSARYVIGYLTDPRYDNLYLTHRLMELLKAKGVYVDGPYGDVVAFFKGERDKTITMQRTYPFTIPILPSQCVPTLQPPDSSLLVKVGALYLTAFIMLLGEVYARRIRRKICASFYRDREEERIQYLLVKVLEKRENDRRSKR
;
A
#
# COMPACT_ATOMS: atom_id res chain seq x y z
N MET A 1 -17.81 -15.23 62.32
CA MET A 1 -18.30 -15.31 60.94
C MET A 1 -17.11 -15.21 59.99
N GLN A 2 -16.76 -16.33 59.36
CA GLN A 2 -15.72 -16.43 58.34
C GLN A 2 -16.24 -15.81 57.03
N GLY A 3 -15.56 -14.78 56.53
CA GLY A 3 -15.80 -14.21 55.20
C GLY A 3 -14.73 -14.74 54.24
N GLY A 4 -15.13 -15.68 53.38
CA GLY A 4 -14.27 -16.46 52.51
C GLY A 4 -13.41 -15.66 51.52
N LYS A 5 -12.15 -16.07 51.46
CA LYS A 5 -11.16 -15.76 50.43
C LYS A 5 -11.67 -16.36 49.10
N LYS A 6 -12.18 -15.54 48.18
CA LYS A 6 -12.36 -15.94 46.78
C LYS A 6 -11.00 -15.97 46.10
N GLU A 7 -10.21 -17.02 46.38
CA GLU A 7 -9.19 -17.47 45.45
C GLU A 7 -9.92 -18.07 44.25
N SER A 8 -9.89 -17.37 43.12
CA SER A 8 -10.38 -17.88 41.84
C SER A 8 -9.58 -19.14 41.50
N LEU A 9 -10.20 -20.30 41.68
CA LEU A 9 -9.70 -21.61 41.30
C LEU A 9 -9.54 -21.67 39.78
N MET A 10 -8.38 -21.24 39.28
CA MET A 10 -8.00 -21.38 37.88
C MET A 10 -7.68 -22.87 37.64
N SER A 11 -8.25 -23.48 36.59
CA SER A 11 -8.23 -24.92 36.36
C SER A 11 -6.79 -25.51 36.24
N PRO A 12 -6.56 -26.76 36.68
CA PRO A 12 -5.22 -27.39 36.68
C PRO A 12 -4.51 -27.37 35.32
N SER A 13 -5.26 -27.58 34.23
CA SER A 13 -4.76 -27.56 32.86
C SER A 13 -4.18 -26.21 32.42
N VAL A 14 -4.68 -25.10 32.96
CA VAL A 14 -4.22 -23.74 32.65
C VAL A 14 -2.90 -23.44 33.35
N ASN A 15 -2.65 -24.00 34.53
CA ASN A 15 -1.37 -23.84 35.23
C ASN A 15 -0.25 -24.64 34.58
N GLU A 16 -0.53 -25.86 34.14
CA GLU A 16 0.44 -26.72 33.45
C GLU A 16 0.88 -26.09 32.11
N SER A 17 -0.08 -25.65 31.29
CA SER A 17 0.19 -24.95 30.03
C SER A 17 1.03 -23.67 30.22
N LYS A 18 0.76 -22.91 31.30
CA LYS A 18 1.52 -21.69 31.63
C LYS A 18 2.94 -22.01 32.09
N MET A 19 3.12 -23.11 32.81
CA MET A 19 4.43 -23.58 33.27
C MET A 19 5.30 -24.01 32.09
N GLU A 20 4.77 -24.81 31.16
CA GLU A 20 5.46 -25.24 29.94
C GLU A 20 5.91 -24.03 29.08
N LEU A 21 5.00 -23.06 28.86
CA LEU A 21 5.32 -21.85 28.10
C LEU A 21 6.43 -21.01 28.76
N ASN A 22 6.46 -20.98 30.11
CA ASN A 22 7.50 -20.28 30.85
C ASN A 22 8.86 -20.95 30.72
N ILE A 23 8.91 -22.28 30.71
CA ILE A 23 10.15 -23.07 30.52
C ILE A 23 10.69 -22.83 29.10
N ILE A 24 9.84 -22.95 28.08
CA ILE A 24 10.23 -22.71 26.67
C ILE A 24 10.78 -21.29 26.49
N ARG A 25 10.08 -20.30 27.03
CA ARG A 25 10.51 -18.89 27.00
C ARG A 25 11.87 -18.71 27.69
N ASP A 26 12.08 -19.33 28.85
CA ASP A 26 13.34 -19.19 29.59
C ASP A 26 14.53 -19.75 28.79
N VAL A 27 14.37 -20.93 28.18
CA VAL A 27 15.38 -21.54 27.31
C VAL A 27 15.70 -20.64 26.11
N TYR A 28 14.69 -20.06 25.47
CA TYR A 28 14.87 -19.23 24.28
C TYR A 28 15.54 -17.87 24.56
N CYS A 29 15.16 -17.22 25.66
CA CYS A 29 15.62 -15.87 26.01
C CYS A 29 17.01 -15.83 26.66
N LYS A 30 17.56 -16.97 27.09
CA LYS A 30 18.84 -17.04 27.80
C LYS A 30 20.04 -16.85 26.85
N PRO A 31 21.10 -16.12 27.25
CA PRO A 31 22.25 -15.86 26.40
C PRO A 31 23.07 -17.13 26.09
N ARG A 32 23.31 -17.98 27.10
CA ARG A 32 24.05 -19.24 26.96
C ARG A 32 23.28 -20.40 27.60
N PRO A 33 23.07 -21.52 26.89
CA PRO A 33 22.48 -22.72 27.47
C PRO A 33 23.46 -23.35 28.46
N ARG A 34 22.95 -23.88 29.58
CA ARG A 34 23.78 -24.46 30.64
C ARG A 34 24.11 -25.93 30.39
N ASN A 35 23.17 -26.66 29.78
CA ASN A 35 23.20 -28.12 29.61
C ASN A 35 22.87 -28.50 28.16
N SER A 36 23.28 -29.70 27.71
CA SER A 36 23.00 -30.19 26.35
C SER A 36 21.50 -30.27 26.03
N LYS A 37 20.64 -30.51 27.02
CA LYS A 37 19.18 -30.50 26.85
C LYS A 37 18.63 -29.10 26.54
N GLU A 38 19.13 -28.07 27.21
CA GLU A 38 18.75 -26.67 26.92
C GLU A 38 19.26 -26.25 25.53
N LEU A 39 20.46 -26.68 25.15
CA LEU A 39 21.03 -26.42 23.82
C LEU A 39 20.21 -27.11 22.72
N ALA A 40 19.83 -28.37 22.90
CA ALA A 40 18.95 -29.08 21.99
C ALA A 40 17.59 -28.38 21.86
N GLY A 41 16.97 -28.00 22.99
CA GLY A 41 15.72 -27.24 23.01
C GLY A 41 15.82 -25.91 22.25
N LEU A 42 16.89 -25.14 22.46
CA LEU A 42 17.15 -23.91 21.72
C LEU A 42 17.29 -24.17 20.21
N PHE A 43 18.00 -25.22 19.82
CA PHE A 43 18.16 -25.60 18.41
C PHE A 43 16.81 -25.95 17.76
N PHE A 44 15.99 -26.79 18.40
CA PHE A 44 14.66 -27.14 17.90
C PHE A 44 13.75 -25.92 17.75
N LEU A 45 13.74 -25.02 18.74
CA LEU A 45 12.96 -23.79 18.68
C LEU A 45 13.43 -22.89 17.52
N CYS A 46 14.72 -22.61 17.42
CA CYS A 46 15.27 -21.80 16.33
C CYS A 46 15.02 -22.44 14.96
N PHE A 47 15.19 -23.76 14.83
CA PHE A 47 14.93 -24.47 13.58
C PHE A 47 13.46 -24.35 13.16
N SER A 48 12.52 -24.54 14.09
CA SER A 48 11.08 -24.39 13.79
C SER A 48 10.73 -22.98 13.31
N ILE A 49 11.30 -21.94 13.93
CA ILE A 49 11.12 -20.54 13.54
C ILE A 49 11.68 -20.30 12.14
N VAL A 50 12.88 -20.83 11.86
CA VAL A 50 13.56 -20.61 10.58
C VAL A 50 12.86 -21.33 9.44
N VAL A 51 12.43 -22.58 9.63
CA VAL A 51 11.65 -23.32 8.63
C VAL A 51 10.32 -22.62 8.34
N SER A 52 9.61 -22.19 9.38
CA SER A 52 8.34 -21.48 9.23
C SER A 52 8.52 -20.16 8.46
N THR A 53 9.56 -19.40 8.80
CA THR A 53 9.84 -18.10 8.16
C THR A 53 10.39 -18.25 6.74
N GLY A 54 11.17 -19.28 6.46
CA GLY A 54 11.61 -19.63 5.10
C GLY A 54 10.45 -20.05 4.20
N GLY A 55 9.52 -20.86 4.72
CA GLY A 55 8.30 -21.25 3.99
C GLY A 55 7.38 -20.06 3.69
N LEU A 56 7.21 -19.15 4.65
CA LEU A 56 6.47 -17.91 4.44
C LEU A 56 7.13 -17.01 3.39
N LEU A 57 8.47 -16.88 3.44
CA LEU A 57 9.22 -16.11 2.45
C LEU A 57 9.07 -16.71 1.04
N TYR A 58 9.16 -18.04 0.90
CA TYR A 58 8.93 -18.72 -0.36
C TYR A 58 7.51 -18.44 -0.90
N CYS A 59 6.47 -18.63 -0.08
CA CYS A 59 5.09 -18.40 -0.50
C CYS A 59 4.87 -16.94 -0.92
N TRP A 60 5.47 -16.00 -0.18
CA TRP A 60 5.37 -14.59 -0.51
C TRP A 60 6.08 -14.26 -1.83
N MET A 61 7.28 -14.78 -2.06
CA MET A 61 8.04 -14.57 -3.29
C MET A 61 7.35 -15.19 -4.52
N ALA A 62 6.91 -16.44 -4.41
CA ALA A 62 6.32 -17.19 -5.52
C ALA A 62 4.91 -16.70 -5.86
N PHE A 63 4.03 -16.53 -4.87
CA PHE A 63 2.62 -16.24 -5.13
C PHE A 63 2.28 -14.74 -5.12
N THR A 64 2.93 -13.94 -4.27
CA THR A 64 2.60 -12.50 -4.14
C THR A 64 3.46 -11.63 -5.03
N LEU A 65 4.77 -11.91 -5.09
CA LEU A 65 5.73 -11.14 -5.88
C LEU A 65 5.99 -11.73 -7.28
N LYS A 66 5.40 -12.88 -7.59
CA LYS A 66 5.49 -13.58 -8.89
C LYS A 66 6.93 -13.77 -9.37
N TYR A 67 7.84 -14.11 -8.45
CA TYR A 67 9.19 -14.52 -8.85
C TYR A 67 9.16 -15.93 -9.45
N ASP A 68 10.16 -16.21 -10.31
CA ASP A 68 10.39 -17.57 -10.78
C ASP A 68 10.50 -18.56 -9.58
N PRO A 69 9.88 -19.74 -9.66
CA PRO A 69 9.91 -20.71 -8.56
C PRO A 69 11.32 -21.11 -8.14
N SER A 70 12.25 -21.22 -9.09
CA SER A 70 13.65 -21.61 -8.84
C SER A 70 14.36 -20.54 -8.00
N LEU A 71 14.21 -19.27 -8.40
CA LEU A 71 14.76 -18.14 -7.65
C LEU A 71 14.15 -18.05 -6.24
N SER A 72 12.84 -18.26 -6.13
CA SER A 72 12.13 -18.24 -4.84
C SER A 72 12.65 -19.32 -3.87
N ILE A 73 12.93 -20.53 -4.37
CA ILE A 73 13.52 -21.61 -3.57
C ILE A 73 14.93 -21.25 -3.13
N ILE A 74 15.79 -20.78 -4.05
CA ILE A 74 17.18 -20.40 -3.74
C ILE A 74 17.21 -19.35 -2.64
N VAL A 75 16.43 -18.27 -2.78
CA VAL A 75 16.36 -17.20 -1.77
C VAL A 75 15.86 -17.71 -0.42
N ALA A 76 14.85 -18.58 -0.40
CA ALA A 76 14.34 -19.15 0.85
C ALA A 76 15.36 -20.09 1.53
N VAL A 77 16.10 -20.89 0.78
CA VAL A 77 17.16 -21.76 1.32
C VAL A 77 18.31 -20.93 1.88
N VAL A 78 18.77 -19.91 1.14
CA VAL A 78 19.82 -18.99 1.60
C VAL A 78 19.37 -18.25 2.87
N TRP A 79 18.12 -17.80 2.90
CA TRP A 79 17.52 -17.18 4.09
C TRP A 79 17.59 -18.11 5.30
N VAL A 80 17.18 -19.37 5.16
CA VAL A 80 17.22 -20.38 6.22
C VAL A 80 18.65 -20.65 6.67
N ALA A 81 19.58 -20.82 5.74
CA ALA A 81 20.99 -21.11 6.01
C ALA A 81 21.69 -19.99 6.79
N ILE A 82 21.32 -18.72 6.56
CA ILE A 82 21.87 -17.57 7.27
C ILE A 82 21.14 -17.35 8.62
N LEU A 83 19.82 -17.49 8.63
CA LEU A 83 19.00 -17.16 9.80
C LEU A 83 19.18 -18.18 10.94
N ALA A 84 19.37 -19.46 10.62
CA ALA A 84 19.60 -20.53 11.60
C ALA A 84 20.82 -20.27 12.52
N PRO A 85 22.04 -20.08 12.00
CA PRO A 85 23.19 -19.77 12.85
C PRO A 85 23.05 -18.39 13.52
N ALA A 86 22.47 -17.39 12.86
CA ALA A 86 22.26 -16.08 13.46
C ALA A 86 21.36 -16.14 14.71
N LEU A 87 20.25 -16.90 14.66
CA LEU A 87 19.38 -17.09 15.81
C LEU A 87 20.03 -17.96 16.89
N VAL A 88 20.77 -19.01 16.55
CA VAL A 88 21.37 -19.87 17.60
C VAL A 88 22.53 -19.17 18.30
N LEU A 89 23.43 -18.53 17.54
CA LEU A 89 24.70 -18.02 18.05
C LEU A 89 24.61 -16.58 18.59
N VAL A 90 23.75 -15.74 17.99
CA VAL A 90 23.72 -14.30 18.29
C VAL A 90 22.50 -13.97 19.16
N HIS A 91 22.70 -13.90 20.48
CA HIS A 91 21.63 -13.59 21.44
C HIS A 91 20.89 -12.26 21.17
N PRO A 92 21.57 -11.14 20.86
CA PRO A 92 20.88 -9.90 20.50
C PRO A 92 20.01 -10.02 19.25
N PHE A 93 20.44 -10.85 18.29
CA PHE A 93 19.69 -11.06 17.05
C PHE A 93 18.40 -11.83 17.29
N ARG A 94 18.38 -12.82 18.20
CA ARG A 94 17.13 -13.50 18.64
C ARG A 94 16.10 -12.52 19.17
N CYS A 95 16.54 -11.61 20.05
CA CYS A 95 15.67 -10.58 20.61
C CYS A 95 15.14 -9.67 19.48
N ALA A 96 16.04 -9.15 18.64
CA ALA A 96 15.68 -8.29 17.51
C ALA A 96 14.70 -8.97 16.54
N PHE A 97 14.89 -10.25 16.23
CA PHE A 97 14.01 -11.01 15.36
C PHE A 97 12.63 -11.22 16.00
N THR A 98 12.58 -11.55 17.28
CA THR A 98 11.32 -11.81 18.01
C THR A 98 10.47 -10.54 18.12
N ILE A 99 11.09 -9.36 18.24
CA ILE A 99 10.34 -8.09 18.30
C ILE A 99 9.83 -7.62 16.94
N ILE A 100 10.18 -8.25 15.81
CA ILE A 100 9.63 -7.91 14.48
C ILE A 100 8.10 -8.08 14.50
N ILE A 101 7.60 -9.19 15.06
CA ILE A 101 6.17 -9.52 15.11
C ILE A 101 5.37 -8.40 15.81
N PRO A 102 5.65 -8.03 17.07
CA PRO A 102 4.94 -6.92 17.72
C PRO A 102 5.29 -5.55 17.11
N SER A 103 6.41 -5.39 16.39
CA SER A 103 6.72 -4.14 15.68
C SER A 103 5.78 -3.89 14.50
N LEU A 104 5.25 -4.94 13.87
CA LEU A 104 4.18 -4.83 12.87
C LEU A 104 2.90 -4.20 13.45
N GLY A 105 2.63 -4.39 14.74
CA GLY A 105 1.48 -3.77 15.42
C GLY A 105 1.68 -2.30 15.80
N THR A 106 2.79 -1.67 15.41
CA THR A 106 3.11 -0.28 15.78
C THR A 106 2.92 0.70 14.62
N LYS A 107 3.24 1.99 14.84
CA LYS A 107 3.26 3.01 13.77
C LYS A 107 4.04 2.56 12.53
N GLN A 108 5.07 1.74 12.74
CA GLN A 108 5.90 1.21 11.66
C GLN A 108 5.09 0.30 10.74
N GLY A 109 4.39 -0.71 11.27
CA GLY A 109 3.56 -1.58 10.44
C GLY A 109 2.36 -0.88 9.82
N ARG A 110 1.80 0.15 10.47
CA ARG A 110 0.75 0.99 9.83
C ARG A 110 1.25 1.72 8.59
N LYS A 111 2.45 2.31 8.62
CA LYS A 111 3.05 2.95 7.43
C LYS A 111 3.19 1.96 6.28
N ILE A 112 3.57 0.72 6.60
CA ILE A 112 3.70 -0.35 5.61
C ILE A 112 2.33 -0.72 5.05
N LEU A 113 1.31 -0.94 5.89
CA LEU A 113 -0.04 -1.25 5.42
C LEU A 113 -0.59 -0.19 4.48
N LEU A 114 -0.39 1.09 4.81
CA LEU A 114 -0.79 2.21 3.95
C LEU A 114 -0.03 2.22 2.62
N SER A 115 1.28 1.94 2.66
CA SER A 115 2.09 1.80 1.43
C SER A 115 1.61 0.63 0.57
N VAL A 116 1.27 -0.52 1.17
CA VAL A 116 0.73 -1.69 0.47
C VAL A 116 -0.64 -1.38 -0.12
N ALA A 117 -1.51 -0.70 0.62
CA ALA A 117 -2.81 -0.26 0.12
C ALA A 117 -2.67 0.66 -1.11
N LEU A 118 -1.76 1.64 -1.04
CA LEU A 118 -1.44 2.49 -2.19
C LEU A 118 -0.90 1.68 -3.37
N THR A 119 -0.02 0.71 -3.11
CA THR A 119 0.55 -0.16 -4.15
C THR A 119 -0.53 -1.01 -4.83
N MET A 120 -1.47 -1.56 -4.05
CA MET A 120 -2.60 -2.34 -4.59
C MET A 120 -3.49 -1.47 -5.47
N LEU A 121 -3.76 -0.23 -5.06
CA LEU A 121 -4.51 0.74 -5.87
C LEU A 121 -3.79 1.01 -7.18
N VAL A 122 -2.50 1.36 -7.13
CA VAL A 122 -1.68 1.65 -8.32
C VAL A 122 -1.61 0.44 -9.25
N ALA A 123 -1.28 -0.74 -8.71
CA ALA A 123 -1.13 -1.97 -9.49
C ALA A 123 -2.44 -2.48 -10.11
N SER A 124 -3.60 -2.06 -9.61
CA SER A 124 -4.90 -2.46 -10.15
C SER A 124 -5.51 -1.37 -11.06
N CYS A 125 -5.36 -0.10 -10.68
CA CYS A 125 -5.92 1.02 -11.43
C CYS A 125 -5.15 1.26 -12.73
N ILE A 126 -3.82 1.22 -12.71
CA ILE A 126 -3.01 1.52 -13.91
C ILE A 126 -3.35 0.57 -15.07
N PRO A 127 -3.33 -0.78 -14.91
CA PRO A 127 -3.72 -1.67 -16.00
C PRO A 127 -5.17 -1.49 -16.44
N SER A 128 -6.08 -1.22 -15.50
CA SER A 128 -7.50 -0.94 -15.81
C SER A 128 -7.66 0.33 -16.67
N MET A 129 -6.89 1.39 -16.35
CA MET A 129 -6.88 2.63 -17.13
C MET A 129 -6.29 2.40 -18.51
N VAL A 130 -5.20 1.64 -18.63
CA VAL A 130 -4.60 1.31 -19.93
C VAL A 130 -5.56 0.50 -20.81
N ASN A 131 -6.29 -0.47 -20.25
CA ASN A 131 -7.33 -1.20 -20.98
C ASN A 131 -8.46 -0.27 -21.45
N ASN A 132 -8.91 0.66 -20.59
CA ASN A 132 -9.91 1.65 -20.97
C ASN A 132 -9.39 2.61 -22.06
N ILE A 133 -8.12 3.00 -22.01
CA ILE A 133 -7.46 3.80 -23.06
C ILE A 133 -7.41 3.02 -24.38
N LYS A 134 -7.14 1.72 -24.35
CA LYS A 134 -7.19 0.84 -25.52
C LYS A 134 -8.59 0.81 -26.14
N VAL A 135 -9.63 0.65 -25.31
CA VAL A 135 -11.04 0.71 -25.74
C VAL A 135 -11.38 2.07 -26.37
N VAL A 136 -10.87 3.17 -25.81
CA VAL A 136 -11.00 4.51 -26.40
C VAL A 136 -10.22 4.62 -27.72
N GLY A 137 -9.04 4.01 -27.84
CA GLY A 137 -8.27 3.95 -29.09
C GLY A 137 -9.04 3.24 -30.21
N GLU A 138 -9.66 2.09 -29.90
CA GLU A 138 -10.52 1.35 -30.85
C GLU A 138 -11.77 2.17 -31.26
N MET A 139 -12.34 2.91 -30.31
CA MET A 139 -13.42 3.86 -30.57
C MET A 139 -12.98 5.01 -31.49
N ILE A 140 -11.80 5.59 -31.27
CA ILE A 140 -11.23 6.63 -32.12
C ILE A 140 -10.99 6.08 -33.53
N LYS A 141 -10.46 4.86 -33.66
CA LYS A 141 -10.28 4.18 -34.94
C LYS A 141 -11.60 4.02 -35.70
N CYS A 142 -12.66 3.51 -35.04
CA CYS A 142 -14.00 3.40 -35.62
C CYS A 142 -14.55 4.78 -36.05
N SER A 143 -14.47 5.78 -35.16
CA SER A 143 -15.00 7.11 -35.43
C SER A 143 -14.26 7.82 -36.56
N THR A 144 -12.94 7.66 -36.64
CA THR A 144 -12.09 8.29 -37.66
C THR A 144 -12.42 7.77 -39.05
N VAL A 145 -12.67 6.46 -39.19
CA VAL A 145 -13.08 5.86 -40.47
C VAL A 145 -14.43 6.39 -40.92
N VAL A 146 -15.43 6.41 -40.01
CA VAL A 146 -16.78 6.87 -40.33
C VAL A 146 -16.79 8.37 -40.64
N THR A 147 -16.12 9.18 -39.82
CA THR A 147 -16.01 10.63 -40.01
C THR A 147 -15.29 10.96 -41.31
N ALA A 148 -14.20 10.25 -41.64
CA ALA A 148 -13.51 10.42 -42.91
C ALA A 148 -14.40 10.07 -44.11
N GLU A 149 -15.23 9.03 -43.99
CA GLU A 149 -16.20 8.65 -45.03
C GLU A 149 -17.29 9.70 -45.24
N GLU A 150 -17.80 10.29 -44.15
CA GLU A 150 -18.80 11.35 -44.25
C GLU A 150 -18.22 12.66 -44.80
N ILE A 151 -17.01 13.04 -44.37
CA ILE A 151 -16.30 14.22 -44.91
C ILE A 151 -16.07 14.03 -46.41
N VAL A 152 -15.58 12.86 -46.84
CA VAL A 152 -15.40 12.52 -48.26
C VAL A 152 -16.73 12.64 -49.00
N ARG A 153 -17.82 12.11 -48.42
CA ARG A 153 -19.16 12.14 -49.01
C ARG A 153 -19.71 13.56 -49.16
N SER A 154 -19.48 14.43 -48.17
CA SER A 154 -19.89 15.83 -48.27
C SER A 154 -19.11 16.61 -49.33
N GLN A 155 -17.79 16.37 -49.46
CA GLN A 155 -16.97 17.07 -50.45
C GLN A 155 -17.25 16.61 -51.88
N THR A 156 -17.56 15.33 -52.11
CA THR A 156 -17.98 14.86 -53.44
C THR A 156 -19.32 15.48 -53.84
N MET A 157 -20.27 15.59 -52.90
CA MET A 157 -21.55 16.28 -53.14
C MET A 157 -21.36 17.76 -53.47
N VAL A 158 -20.51 18.48 -52.71
CA VAL A 158 -20.19 19.88 -53.00
C VAL A 158 -19.52 20.04 -54.36
N LYS A 159 -18.60 19.13 -54.73
CA LYS A 159 -17.94 19.14 -56.05
C LYS A 159 -18.93 18.89 -57.19
N SER A 160 -19.87 17.96 -57.03
CA SER A 160 -20.93 17.71 -58.00
C SER A 160 -21.85 18.92 -58.16
N ALA A 161 -22.33 19.51 -57.06
CA ALA A 161 -23.15 20.72 -57.09
C ALA A 161 -22.41 21.92 -57.74
N LEU A 162 -21.10 22.06 -57.48
CA LEU A 162 -20.27 23.08 -58.11
C LEU A 162 -20.11 22.87 -59.62
N SER A 163 -20.03 21.60 -60.05
CA SER A 163 -19.97 21.22 -61.46
C SER A 163 -21.27 21.60 -62.17
N ASP A 164 -22.41 21.29 -61.56
CA ASP A 164 -23.73 21.64 -62.09
C ASP A 164 -23.93 23.16 -62.15
N MET A 165 -23.46 23.89 -61.13
CA MET A 165 -23.44 25.36 -61.13
C MET A 165 -22.53 25.92 -62.24
N ARG A 166 -21.35 25.33 -62.45
CA ARG A 166 -20.44 25.73 -63.53
C ARG A 166 -21.07 25.49 -64.89
N GLU A 167 -21.79 24.39 -65.08
CA GLU A 167 -22.46 24.05 -66.33
C GLU A 167 -23.64 24.99 -66.62
N THR A 168 -24.42 25.34 -65.60
CA THR A 168 -25.48 26.36 -65.70
C THR A 168 -24.92 27.76 -65.96
N LEU A 169 -23.81 28.16 -65.32
CA LEU A 169 -23.16 29.46 -65.58
C LEU A 169 -22.66 29.60 -67.02
N LYS A 170 -22.20 28.51 -67.66
CA LYS A 170 -21.78 28.53 -69.07
C LYS A 170 -22.92 28.90 -70.03
N SER A 171 -24.16 28.65 -69.64
CA SER A 171 -25.34 29.03 -70.43
C SER A 171 -25.69 30.54 -70.34
N VAL A 172 -25.04 31.28 -69.44
CA VAL A 172 -25.24 32.72 -69.22
C VAL A 172 -23.97 33.50 -69.62
N PRO A 173 -23.92 34.12 -70.82
CA PRO A 173 -22.70 34.70 -71.38
C PRO A 173 -22.12 35.88 -70.56
N GLN A 174 -22.90 36.48 -69.66
CA GLN A 174 -22.47 37.60 -68.80
C GLN A 174 -21.71 37.18 -67.53
N LEU A 175 -21.70 35.89 -67.17
CA LEU A 175 -21.10 35.39 -65.92
C LEU A 175 -19.86 34.49 -66.16
N LEU A 176 -19.34 34.48 -67.39
CA LEU A 176 -18.26 33.58 -67.81
C LEU A 176 -16.99 33.70 -66.93
N ASP A 177 -16.71 34.92 -66.46
CA ASP A 177 -15.53 35.26 -65.66
C ASP A 177 -15.55 34.60 -64.26
N ILE A 178 -16.75 34.46 -63.66
CA ILE A 178 -16.94 33.88 -62.33
C ILE A 178 -16.70 32.36 -62.32
N SER A 179 -16.97 31.66 -63.43
CA SER A 179 -16.81 30.19 -63.49
C SER A 179 -15.35 29.73 -63.38
N SER A 180 -14.42 30.63 -63.71
CA SER A 180 -12.97 30.39 -63.71
C SER A 180 -12.36 30.40 -62.29
N GLN A 181 -13.02 31.05 -61.33
CA GLN A 181 -12.49 31.24 -59.96
C GLN A 181 -13.01 30.26 -58.92
N LEU A 182 -14.01 29.43 -59.25
CA LEU A 182 -14.50 28.37 -58.35
C LEU A 182 -13.52 27.19 -58.33
N HIS A 183 -12.52 27.25 -57.46
CA HIS A 183 -11.62 26.14 -57.16
C HIS A 183 -12.01 25.46 -55.83
N LEU A 184 -12.55 24.25 -55.92
CA LEU A 184 -12.65 23.33 -54.79
C LEU A 184 -11.46 22.36 -54.79
N GLN A 185 -11.04 21.96 -53.60
CA GLN A 185 -9.90 21.10 -53.33
C GLN A 185 -9.93 19.78 -54.15
N ASN A 186 -8.78 19.30 -54.61
CA ASN A 186 -8.67 18.19 -55.55
C ASN A 186 -9.05 16.84 -54.90
N SER A 187 -9.65 15.93 -55.67
CA SER A 187 -10.10 14.60 -55.20
C SER A 187 -8.96 13.67 -54.75
N ALA A 188 -7.71 13.96 -55.15
CA ALA A 188 -6.53 13.25 -54.67
C ALA A 188 -6.21 13.57 -53.20
N ASP A 189 -6.39 14.83 -52.77
CA ASP A 189 -6.11 15.29 -51.40
C ASP A 189 -7.08 14.68 -50.38
N ILE A 190 -8.33 14.42 -50.79
CA ILE A 190 -9.37 13.83 -49.92
C ILE A 190 -9.08 12.36 -49.64
N LYS A 191 -8.65 11.61 -50.66
CA LYS A 191 -8.26 10.20 -50.50
C LYS A 191 -7.01 10.08 -49.64
N GLU A 192 -6.06 11.00 -49.81
CA GLU A 192 -4.86 11.08 -48.99
C GLU A 192 -5.19 11.44 -47.53
N LEU A 193 -6.12 12.38 -47.29
CA LEU A 193 -6.62 12.71 -45.94
C LEU A 193 -7.24 11.48 -45.25
N LYS A 194 -8.11 10.73 -45.94
CA LYS A 194 -8.69 9.47 -45.40
C LYS A 194 -7.61 8.45 -45.06
N ARG A 195 -6.58 8.32 -45.91
CA ARG A 195 -5.46 7.40 -45.70
C ARG A 195 -4.65 7.77 -44.46
N LYS A 196 -4.23 9.03 -44.34
CA LYS A 196 -3.46 9.53 -43.20
C LYS A 196 -4.22 9.43 -41.88
N LEU A 197 -5.53 9.72 -41.89
CA LEU A 197 -6.38 9.59 -40.71
C LEU A 197 -6.47 8.13 -40.23
N LYS A 198 -6.61 7.18 -41.15
CA LYS A 198 -6.62 5.75 -40.83
C LYS A 198 -5.27 5.30 -40.26
N GLU A 199 -4.18 5.63 -40.95
CA GLU A 199 -2.81 5.30 -40.55
C GLU A 199 -2.47 5.82 -39.14
N ALA A 200 -2.78 7.10 -38.86
CA ALA A 200 -2.55 7.69 -37.54
C ALA A 200 -3.38 7.04 -36.42
N SER A 201 -4.62 6.59 -36.72
CA SER A 201 -5.46 5.90 -35.74
C SER A 201 -5.01 4.46 -35.47
N ASP A 202 -4.48 3.78 -36.48
CA ASP A 202 -3.93 2.43 -36.36
C ASP A 202 -2.62 2.45 -35.56
N GLU A 203 -1.72 3.40 -35.86
CA GLU A 203 -0.45 3.60 -35.14
C GLU A 203 -0.66 3.86 -33.64
N LEU A 204 -1.67 4.67 -33.28
CA LEU A 204 -2.00 4.96 -31.88
C LEU A 204 -2.37 3.69 -31.10
N VAL A 205 -3.19 2.81 -31.67
CA VAL A 205 -3.64 1.58 -31.01
C VAL A 205 -2.49 0.58 -30.88
N GLU A 206 -1.65 0.47 -31.92
CA GLU A 206 -0.45 -0.38 -31.89
C GLU A 206 0.58 0.08 -30.86
N ASP A 207 0.81 1.39 -30.69
CA ASP A 207 1.73 1.90 -29.64
C ASP A 207 1.22 1.56 -28.23
N ILE A 208 -0.09 1.65 -27.99
CA ILE A 208 -0.72 1.28 -26.72
C ILE A 208 -0.59 -0.23 -26.45
N ASP A 209 -0.89 -1.07 -27.46
CA ASP A 209 -0.83 -2.52 -27.35
C ASP A 209 0.61 -3.01 -27.11
N SER A 210 1.57 -2.48 -27.87
CA SER A 210 2.99 -2.85 -27.75
C SER A 210 3.58 -2.55 -26.37
N LYS A 211 3.13 -1.48 -25.72
CA LYS A 211 3.62 -1.05 -24.40
C LYS A 211 2.80 -1.58 -23.23
N GLN A 212 1.69 -2.28 -23.47
CA GLN A 212 0.85 -2.85 -22.40
C GLN A 212 1.65 -3.78 -21.48
N ASN A 213 2.52 -4.62 -22.05
CA ASN A 213 3.37 -5.53 -21.28
C ASN A 213 4.39 -4.79 -20.38
N ILE A 214 4.85 -3.61 -20.80
CA ILE A 214 5.75 -2.77 -19.99
C ILE A 214 5.00 -2.25 -18.76
N VAL A 215 3.75 -1.85 -18.93
CA VAL A 215 2.90 -1.40 -17.82
C VAL A 215 2.69 -2.54 -16.82
N GLU A 216 2.35 -3.74 -17.29
CA GLU A 216 2.18 -4.91 -16.43
C GLU A 216 3.48 -5.27 -15.68
N SER A 217 4.61 -5.32 -16.39
CA SER A 217 5.93 -5.55 -15.77
C SER A 217 6.27 -4.48 -14.72
N THR A 218 6.00 -3.20 -15.01
CA THR A 218 6.29 -2.08 -14.09
C THR A 218 5.49 -2.20 -12.80
N THR A 219 4.23 -2.64 -12.88
CA THR A 219 3.42 -2.88 -11.67
C THR A 219 3.96 -4.01 -10.81
N ASP A 220 4.47 -5.08 -11.42
CA ASP A 220 5.05 -6.21 -10.70
C ASP A 220 6.41 -5.84 -10.09
N ASP A 221 7.24 -5.04 -10.78
CA ASP A 221 8.51 -4.55 -10.25
C ASP A 221 8.33 -3.58 -9.07
N THR A 222 7.29 -2.75 -9.12
CA THR A 222 6.94 -1.85 -8.01
C THR A 222 6.65 -2.63 -6.71
N LYS A 223 5.96 -3.78 -6.80
CA LYS A 223 5.70 -4.64 -5.64
C LYS A 223 7.00 -5.18 -5.03
N LYS A 224 7.97 -5.56 -5.86
CA LYS A 224 9.29 -6.08 -5.43
C LYS A 224 10.11 -5.01 -4.70
N VAL A 225 10.14 -3.78 -5.23
CA VAL A 225 10.82 -2.65 -4.57
C VAL A 225 10.23 -2.38 -3.19
N ILE A 226 8.91 -2.36 -3.08
CA ILE A 226 8.22 -2.10 -1.81
C ILE A 226 8.42 -3.25 -0.82
N ALA A 227 8.43 -4.50 -1.29
CA ALA A 227 8.80 -5.65 -0.47
C ALA A 227 10.23 -5.55 0.08
N MET A 228 11.19 -5.12 -0.75
CA MET A 228 12.58 -4.93 -0.32
C MET A 228 12.69 -3.82 0.74
N VAL A 229 12.06 -2.67 0.51
CA VAL A 229 12.00 -1.56 1.47
C VAL A 229 11.34 -2.00 2.78
N PHE A 230 10.30 -2.83 2.70
CA PHE A 230 9.61 -3.39 3.85
C PHE A 230 10.54 -4.26 4.70
N ILE A 231 11.25 -5.22 4.10
CA ILE A 231 12.20 -6.07 4.82
C ILE A 231 13.27 -5.21 5.51
N LEU A 232 13.90 -4.28 4.77
CA LEU A 232 14.94 -3.40 5.34
C LEU A 232 14.40 -2.56 6.51
N ALA A 233 13.19 -2.03 6.38
CA ALA A 233 12.55 -1.28 7.46
C ALA A 233 12.32 -2.15 8.70
N LEU A 234 11.84 -3.39 8.56
CA LEU A 234 11.59 -4.30 9.68
C LEU A 234 12.85 -4.65 10.47
N PHE A 235 13.90 -5.08 9.77
CA PHE A 235 15.17 -5.43 10.41
C PHE A 235 15.85 -4.20 11.00
N GLY A 236 15.93 -3.10 10.25
CA GLY A 236 16.55 -1.86 10.72
C GLY A 236 15.79 -1.23 11.91
N GLY A 237 14.46 -1.27 11.89
CA GLY A 237 13.61 -0.80 12.99
C GLY A 237 13.81 -1.61 14.26
N SER A 238 13.86 -2.94 14.13
CA SER A 238 14.06 -3.85 15.26
C SER A 238 15.47 -3.73 15.85
N ALA A 239 16.51 -3.68 15.00
CA ALA A 239 17.88 -3.46 15.46
C ALA A 239 18.04 -2.11 16.19
N ARG A 240 17.52 -1.02 15.61
CA ARG A 240 17.52 0.31 16.26
C ARG A 240 16.79 0.30 17.60
N TYR A 241 15.68 -0.43 17.71
CA TYR A 241 14.93 -0.54 18.96
C TYR A 241 15.73 -1.27 20.04
N VAL A 242 16.37 -2.42 19.71
CA VAL A 242 17.20 -3.16 20.68
C VAL A 242 18.40 -2.33 21.11
N ILE A 243 19.09 -1.66 20.18
CA ILE A 243 20.21 -0.78 20.49
C ILE A 243 19.75 0.35 21.42
N GLY A 244 18.66 1.04 21.10
CA GLY A 244 18.10 2.10 21.97
C GLY A 244 17.71 1.57 23.35
N TYR A 245 17.12 0.38 23.42
CA TYR A 245 16.72 -0.27 24.67
C TYR A 245 17.92 -0.58 25.58
N LEU A 246 19.06 -0.97 25.00
CA LEU A 246 20.29 -1.33 25.72
C LEU A 246 21.17 -0.11 26.06
N THR A 247 21.12 0.96 25.26
CA THR A 247 22.01 2.12 25.41
C THR A 247 21.47 3.19 26.34
N ASP A 248 20.18 3.53 26.28
CA ASP A 248 19.60 4.59 27.10
C ASP A 248 18.53 4.05 28.06
N PRO A 249 18.75 4.13 29.39
CA PRO A 249 17.76 3.69 30.37
C PRO A 249 16.45 4.49 30.31
N ARG A 250 16.42 5.65 29.63
CA ARG A 250 15.22 6.47 29.40
C ARG A 250 14.45 6.12 28.13
N TYR A 251 14.98 5.26 27.25
CA TYR A 251 14.40 4.94 25.94
C TYR A 251 13.09 4.13 26.05
N ASP A 252 11.98 4.60 25.45
CA ASP A 252 10.63 4.00 25.54
C ASP A 252 10.12 3.78 26.99
N ASN A 253 10.54 4.65 27.93
CA ASN A 253 10.03 4.71 29.32
C ASN A 253 8.73 5.53 29.45
N LEU A 254 7.89 5.56 28.41
CA LEU A 254 6.51 6.01 28.60
C LEU A 254 5.70 4.87 29.23
N TYR A 255 4.70 5.22 30.02
CA TYR A 255 3.71 4.35 30.69
C TYR A 255 4.02 3.93 32.13
N LEU A 256 3.24 4.55 33.01
CA LEU A 256 2.68 3.99 34.25
C LEU A 256 2.50 2.47 34.17
N THR A 257 3.41 1.70 34.78
CA THR A 257 3.26 0.25 34.99
C THR A 257 2.07 0.00 35.93
N HIS A 258 1.37 -1.14 35.80
CA HIS A 258 0.26 -1.51 36.71
C HIS A 258 0.68 -1.47 38.20
N ARG A 259 1.95 -1.82 38.48
CA ARG A 259 2.58 -1.70 39.81
C ARG A 259 2.79 -0.25 40.27
N LEU A 260 3.09 0.66 39.34
CA LEU A 260 3.13 2.10 39.62
C LEU A 260 1.72 2.66 39.80
N MET A 261 0.73 2.13 39.07
CA MET A 261 -0.68 2.48 39.18
C MET A 261 -1.27 2.01 40.52
N GLU A 262 -0.94 0.83 41.02
CA GLU A 262 -1.28 0.36 42.38
C GLU A 262 -0.67 1.26 43.46
N LEU A 263 0.60 1.66 43.29
CA LEU A 263 1.28 2.60 44.19
C LEU A 263 0.75 4.04 44.09
N LEU A 264 0.16 4.43 42.96
CA LEU A 264 -0.49 5.72 42.76
C LEU A 264 -1.95 5.71 43.25
N LYS A 265 -2.67 4.60 43.13
CA LYS A 265 -4.03 4.41 43.65
C LYS A 265 -4.04 4.29 45.18
N ALA A 266 -3.05 3.62 45.75
CA ALA A 266 -2.77 3.62 47.19
C ALA A 266 -2.39 5.01 47.73
N LYS A 267 -2.10 5.99 46.85
CA LYS A 267 -1.75 7.38 47.19
C LYS A 267 -2.66 8.44 46.52
N GLY A 268 -3.82 8.05 45.97
CA GLY A 268 -4.93 8.92 45.57
C GLY A 268 -4.70 9.95 44.44
N VAL A 269 -4.28 9.56 43.22
CA VAL A 269 -4.10 10.51 42.09
C VAL A 269 -4.70 9.98 40.77
N TYR A 270 -5.42 10.83 40.02
CA TYR A 270 -6.01 10.58 38.68
C TYR A 270 -5.53 11.64 37.66
N VAL A 271 -5.42 11.29 36.36
CA VAL A 271 -4.99 12.21 35.29
C VAL A 271 -5.82 11.96 34.02
N ASP A 272 -6.49 12.99 33.53
CA ASP A 272 -7.24 13.00 32.26
C ASP A 272 -6.51 13.80 31.17
N GLY A 273 -6.75 13.47 29.90
CA GLY A 273 -6.19 14.14 28.73
C GLY A 273 -7.24 14.45 27.67
N PRO A 274 -7.09 15.52 26.84
CA PRO A 274 -8.10 15.94 25.86
C PRO A 274 -7.70 15.63 24.40
N TYR A 275 -8.67 15.31 23.54
CA TYR A 275 -8.57 15.45 22.07
C TYR A 275 -9.97 15.65 21.45
N GLY A 276 -10.10 16.72 20.66
CA GLY A 276 -11.13 17.06 19.66
C GLY A 276 -10.49 18.15 18.77
N ASP A 277 -10.74 18.35 17.49
CA ASP A 277 -11.77 17.91 16.55
C ASP A 277 -11.19 18.01 15.12
N VAL A 278 -11.77 17.28 14.15
CA VAL A 278 -11.48 17.43 12.72
C VAL A 278 -12.82 17.39 11.99
N VAL A 279 -13.14 18.42 11.18
CA VAL A 279 -13.92 18.39 9.91
C VAL A 279 -14.42 19.81 9.59
N ALA A 280 -13.93 20.35 8.46
CA ALA A 280 -14.68 21.23 7.53
C ALA A 280 -13.70 21.75 6.46
N PHE A 281 -13.64 21.13 5.26
CA PHE A 281 -12.84 21.72 4.17
C PHE A 281 -13.35 21.51 2.73
N PHE A 282 -14.49 20.86 2.46
CA PHE A 282 -14.99 20.82 1.08
C PHE A 282 -16.44 21.26 0.99
N LYS A 283 -16.63 22.57 0.77
CA LYS A 283 -17.84 23.14 0.19
C LYS A 283 -17.44 23.80 -1.12
N GLY A 284 -17.97 23.27 -2.21
CA GLY A 284 -17.68 23.72 -3.57
C GLY A 284 -18.47 24.97 -3.94
N GLU A 285 -17.93 25.69 -4.92
CA GLU A 285 -18.58 26.78 -5.64
C GLU A 285 -18.46 26.44 -7.14
N ARG A 286 -19.58 26.40 -7.87
CA ARG A 286 -19.64 26.32 -9.34
C ARG A 286 -20.13 27.67 -9.82
N ASP A 287 -19.45 28.29 -10.78
CA ASP A 287 -19.98 29.49 -11.43
C ASP A 287 -19.81 29.48 -12.95
N LYS A 288 -20.92 29.92 -13.57
CA LYS A 288 -21.21 30.48 -14.90
C LYS A 288 -20.82 29.80 -16.21
N THR A 289 -21.89 29.39 -16.90
CA THR A 289 -22.05 29.19 -18.35
C THR A 289 -21.91 30.49 -19.15
N ILE A 290 -21.27 30.41 -20.31
CA ILE A 290 -21.36 31.38 -21.41
C ILE A 290 -21.98 30.66 -22.61
N THR A 291 -23.09 31.17 -23.12
CA THR A 291 -23.75 30.69 -24.35
C THR A 291 -23.72 31.76 -25.41
N MET A 292 -23.04 31.50 -26.54
CA MET A 292 -23.50 31.94 -27.87
C MET A 292 -22.66 31.27 -28.98
N GLN A 293 -23.27 30.49 -29.86
CA GLN A 293 -22.92 30.51 -31.28
C GLN A 293 -24.05 29.91 -32.14
N ARG A 294 -24.42 30.63 -33.21
CA ARG A 294 -25.40 30.19 -34.21
C ARG A 294 -24.88 28.96 -34.98
N THR A 295 -25.77 28.01 -35.22
CA THR A 295 -25.50 26.73 -35.90
C THR A 295 -26.01 26.79 -37.34
N TYR A 296 -25.15 26.45 -38.30
CA TYR A 296 -25.56 26.09 -39.66
C TYR A 296 -25.73 24.56 -39.67
N PRO A 297 -26.91 23.99 -40.04
CA PRO A 297 -27.15 22.56 -39.85
C PRO A 297 -26.45 21.76 -40.96
N PHE A 298 -25.24 21.30 -40.65
CA PHE A 298 -24.69 20.08 -41.19
C PHE A 298 -24.08 19.30 -40.03
N THR A 299 -24.54 18.06 -39.81
CA THR A 299 -24.14 17.23 -38.68
C THR A 299 -23.16 16.18 -39.17
N ILE A 300 -21.87 16.39 -38.93
CA ILE A 300 -20.89 15.30 -38.97
C ILE A 300 -20.86 14.74 -37.55
N PRO A 301 -21.35 13.53 -37.28
CA PRO A 301 -21.20 12.91 -35.99
C PRO A 301 -19.71 12.56 -35.83
N ILE A 302 -18.99 13.43 -35.11
CA ILE A 302 -17.60 13.23 -34.67
C ILE A 302 -17.46 11.95 -33.83
N LEU A 303 -18.60 11.39 -33.38
CA LEU A 303 -18.68 10.17 -32.59
C LEU A 303 -19.98 9.42 -32.93
N PRO A 304 -19.95 8.50 -33.92
CA PRO A 304 -21.10 7.68 -34.28
C PRO A 304 -21.54 6.81 -33.10
N SER A 305 -22.85 6.72 -32.83
CA SER A 305 -23.40 5.90 -31.73
C SER A 305 -23.01 4.43 -31.82
N GLN A 306 -22.78 3.92 -33.04
CA GLN A 306 -22.27 2.57 -33.32
C GLN A 306 -20.82 2.33 -32.90
N CYS A 307 -20.05 3.38 -32.61
CA CYS A 307 -18.63 3.31 -32.24
C CYS A 307 -18.38 3.52 -30.73
N VAL A 308 -19.42 3.63 -29.88
CA VAL A 308 -19.26 3.92 -28.44
C VAL A 308 -19.27 2.62 -27.60
N PRO A 309 -18.11 2.10 -27.18
CA PRO A 309 -18.02 0.95 -26.28
C PRO A 309 -18.30 1.32 -24.82
N THR A 310 -18.55 0.30 -24.00
CA THR A 310 -18.71 0.45 -22.55
C THR A 310 -17.36 0.32 -21.85
N LEU A 311 -16.97 1.33 -21.08
CA LEU A 311 -15.76 1.32 -20.24
C LEU A 311 -15.94 0.40 -19.03
N GLN A 312 -14.86 -0.26 -18.60
CA GLN A 312 -14.90 -1.13 -17.42
C GLN A 312 -14.30 -0.43 -16.19
N PRO A 313 -15.01 -0.41 -15.04
CA PRO A 313 -14.46 0.10 -13.81
C PRO A 313 -13.40 -0.86 -13.22
N PRO A 314 -12.52 -0.38 -12.31
CA PRO A 314 -11.62 -1.25 -11.57
C PRO A 314 -12.40 -2.32 -10.78
N ASP A 315 -11.79 -3.49 -10.62
CA ASP A 315 -12.43 -4.62 -9.92
C ASP A 315 -12.87 -4.26 -8.50
N SER A 316 -14.15 -4.55 -8.19
CA SER A 316 -14.76 -4.37 -6.87
C SER A 316 -14.02 -5.11 -5.74
N SER A 317 -13.32 -6.21 -6.04
CA SER A 317 -12.52 -6.95 -5.05
C SER A 317 -11.38 -6.10 -4.45
N LEU A 318 -10.90 -5.10 -5.20
CA LEU A 318 -9.88 -4.15 -4.75
C LEU A 318 -10.39 -3.30 -3.59
N LEU A 319 -11.63 -2.81 -3.67
CA LEU A 319 -12.22 -1.97 -2.63
C LEU A 319 -12.31 -2.71 -1.30
N VAL A 320 -12.70 -3.98 -1.35
CA VAL A 320 -12.77 -4.84 -0.15
C VAL A 320 -11.39 -5.07 0.44
N LYS A 321 -10.38 -5.41 -0.39
CA LYS A 321 -8.99 -5.62 0.06
C LYS A 321 -8.39 -4.37 0.69
N VAL A 322 -8.54 -3.22 0.04
CA VAL A 322 -8.04 -1.92 0.53
C VAL A 322 -8.78 -1.51 1.81
N GLY A 323 -10.11 -1.66 1.83
CA GLY A 323 -10.92 -1.41 3.03
C GLY A 323 -10.49 -2.27 4.23
N ALA A 324 -10.20 -3.55 4.00
CA ALA A 324 -9.67 -4.44 5.03
C ALA A 324 -8.29 -4.00 5.54
N LEU A 325 -7.40 -3.52 4.67
CA LEU A 325 -6.09 -2.98 5.08
C LEU A 325 -6.24 -1.71 5.94
N TYR A 326 -7.16 -0.81 5.57
CA TYR A 326 -7.46 0.38 6.38
C TYR A 326 -8.07 0.04 7.73
N LEU A 327 -9.02 -0.91 7.76
CA LEU A 327 -9.59 -1.41 9.01
C LEU A 327 -8.50 -2.04 9.90
N THR A 328 -7.60 -2.82 9.31
CA THR A 328 -6.47 -3.41 10.04
C THR A 328 -5.54 -2.33 10.58
N ALA A 329 -5.23 -1.29 9.79
CA ALA A 329 -4.43 -0.16 10.25
C ALA A 329 -5.11 0.61 11.40
N PHE A 330 -6.44 0.74 11.37
CA PHE A 330 -7.23 1.33 12.45
C PHE A 330 -7.18 0.48 13.73
N ILE A 331 -7.34 -0.84 13.61
CA ILE A 331 -7.20 -1.76 14.75
C ILE A 331 -5.78 -1.68 15.33
N MET A 332 -4.74 -1.62 14.49
CA MET A 332 -3.35 -1.42 14.94
C MET A 332 -3.14 -0.07 15.64
N LEU A 333 -3.92 0.95 15.31
CA LEU A 333 -3.85 2.25 16.00
C LEU A 333 -4.33 2.10 17.45
N LEU A 334 -5.46 1.41 17.66
CA LEU A 334 -5.97 1.11 19.00
C LEU A 334 -5.03 0.14 19.75
N GLY A 335 -4.48 -0.85 19.04
CA GLY A 335 -3.58 -1.88 19.58
C GLY A 335 -2.14 -1.42 19.84
N GLU A 336 -1.74 -0.22 19.42
CA GLU A 336 -0.34 0.23 19.44
C GLU A 336 0.27 0.21 20.84
N VAL A 337 -0.52 0.53 21.87
CA VAL A 337 -0.06 0.50 23.27
C VAL A 337 0.27 -0.94 23.70
N TYR A 338 -0.53 -1.91 23.29
CA TYR A 338 -0.30 -3.33 23.60
C TYR A 338 0.89 -3.88 22.82
N ALA A 339 1.03 -3.55 21.54
CA ALA A 339 2.18 -3.93 20.73
C ALA A 339 3.50 -3.43 21.34
N ARG A 340 3.54 -2.15 21.76
CA ARG A 340 4.70 -1.58 22.45
C ARG A 340 5.00 -2.26 23.79
N ARG A 341 3.96 -2.55 24.58
CA ARG A 341 4.10 -3.31 25.84
C ARG A 341 4.68 -4.71 25.60
N ILE A 342 4.26 -5.39 24.53
CA ILE A 342 4.79 -6.71 24.16
C ILE A 342 6.26 -6.62 23.76
N ARG A 343 6.67 -5.64 22.93
CA ARG A 343 8.09 -5.42 22.59
C ARG A 343 8.95 -5.25 23.83
N ARG A 344 8.51 -4.41 24.76
CA ARG A 344 9.22 -4.20 26.03
C ARG A 344 9.29 -5.48 26.86
N LYS A 345 8.19 -6.22 27.00
CA LYS A 345 8.18 -7.51 27.71
C LYS A 345 9.14 -8.53 27.10
N ILE A 346 9.25 -8.57 25.77
CA ILE A 346 10.22 -9.43 25.08
C ILE A 346 11.63 -9.00 25.45
N CYS A 347 11.99 -7.72 25.28
CA CYS A 347 13.33 -7.23 25.64
C CYS A 347 13.67 -7.46 27.13
N ALA A 348 12.72 -7.25 28.04
CA ALA A 348 12.88 -7.54 29.46
C ALA A 348 13.09 -9.04 29.74
N SER A 349 12.50 -9.94 28.94
CA SER A 349 12.73 -11.38 29.06
C SER A 349 14.13 -11.77 28.61
N PHE A 350 14.68 -11.11 27.58
CA PHE A 350 16.04 -11.34 27.07
C PHE A 350 17.13 -10.68 27.91
N TYR A 351 16.84 -9.53 28.52
CA TYR A 351 17.79 -8.70 29.26
C TYR A 351 17.25 -8.37 30.66
N ARG A 352 17.20 -9.37 31.54
CA ARG A 352 16.66 -9.23 32.91
C ARG A 352 17.44 -8.21 33.74
N ASP A 353 18.76 -8.31 33.76
CA ASP A 353 19.64 -7.41 34.54
C ASP A 353 19.43 -5.94 34.16
N ARG A 354 19.31 -5.65 32.86
CA ARG A 354 19.04 -4.30 32.35
C ARG A 354 17.65 -3.78 32.71
N GLU A 355 16.64 -4.65 32.76
CA GLU A 355 15.30 -4.21 33.20
C GLU A 355 15.28 -3.90 34.69
N GLU A 356 16.05 -4.62 35.52
CA GLU A 356 16.19 -4.34 36.95
C GLU A 356 16.84 -2.96 37.20
N GLU A 357 17.94 -2.64 36.50
CA GLU A 357 18.58 -1.31 36.54
C GLU A 357 17.59 -0.20 36.17
N ARG A 358 16.80 -0.41 35.11
CA ARG A 358 15.79 0.56 34.64
C ARG A 358 14.66 0.75 35.64
N ILE A 359 14.22 -0.31 36.31
CA ILE A 359 13.22 -0.25 37.38
C ILE A 359 13.76 0.55 38.58
N GLN A 360 15.01 0.32 38.98
CA GLN A 360 15.64 1.06 40.08
C GLN A 360 15.79 2.54 39.74
N TYR A 361 16.26 2.88 38.52
CA TYR A 361 16.35 4.26 38.04
C TYR A 361 14.98 4.97 38.08
N LEU A 362 13.93 4.32 37.58
CA LEU A 362 12.58 4.87 37.60
C LEU A 362 12.05 5.07 39.03
N LEU A 363 12.36 4.16 39.96
CA LEU A 363 11.96 4.28 41.36
C LEU A 363 12.57 5.52 42.01
N VAL A 364 13.89 5.70 41.87
CA VAL A 364 14.61 6.87 42.40
C VAL A 364 14.03 8.16 41.85
N LYS A 365 13.83 8.24 40.53
CA LYS A 365 13.29 9.43 39.87
C LYS A 365 11.87 9.80 40.33
N VAL A 366 11.01 8.80 40.57
CA VAL A 366 9.66 9.02 41.11
C VAL A 366 9.71 9.53 42.55
N LEU A 367 10.64 9.02 43.37
CA LEU A 367 10.83 9.48 44.74
C LEU A 367 11.33 10.94 44.77
N GLU A 368 12.33 11.28 43.96
CA GLU A 368 12.86 12.64 43.83
C GLU A 368 11.79 13.63 43.37
N LYS A 369 11.02 13.29 42.33
CA LYS A 369 9.93 14.15 41.86
C LYS A 369 8.92 14.43 42.96
N ARG A 370 8.54 13.42 43.74
CA ARG A 370 7.60 13.57 44.86
C ARG A 370 8.17 14.35 46.04
N GLU A 371 9.48 14.36 46.22
CA GLU A 371 10.14 15.18 47.23
C GLU A 371 10.17 16.65 46.81
N ASN A 372 10.51 16.91 45.55
CA ASN A 372 10.46 18.25 44.97
C ASN A 372 9.03 18.82 44.97
N ASP A 373 8.01 18.02 44.62
CA ASP A 373 6.60 18.43 44.70
C ASP A 373 6.14 18.68 46.15
N ARG A 374 6.79 18.06 47.15
CA ARG A 374 6.54 18.33 48.57
C ARG A 374 7.25 19.59 49.06
N ARG A 375 8.47 19.85 48.57
CA ARG A 375 9.20 21.09 48.88
C ARG A 375 8.58 22.32 48.22
N SER A 376 8.00 22.19 47.03
CA SER A 376 7.34 23.31 46.34
C SER A 376 5.98 23.72 46.93
N LYS A 377 5.41 22.88 47.81
CA LYS A 377 4.14 23.14 48.52
C LYS A 377 4.33 23.62 49.97
N ARG A 378 5.57 23.64 50.46
CA ARG A 378 5.96 24.31 51.70
C ARG A 378 6.48 25.70 51.35
#